data_AF-A0A1J3DI95-F1
#
_entry.id   AF-A0A1J3DI95-F1
#
_cell.length_a   1.000
_cell.length_b   1.000
_cell.length_c   1.000
_cell.angle_alpha   90.00
_cell.angle_beta   90.00
_cell.angle_gamma   90.00
#
_symmetry.space_group_name_H-M   'P 1'
#
loop_
_entity.id
_entity.type
_entity.pdbx_description
1 polymer ?
#
loop_
_entity_poly.entity_id
_entity_poly.type
_entity_poly.pdbx_seq_one_letter_code
_entity_poly.pdbx_strand_id
1 'polypeptide(L)'
;MESFLAMYSRLSSRVIPKPQNYDVVDHKDKPYVWFEPSDVWQLQGDLEISTKHRAARGLVDYVKGLSLCYPRLIRVREDKKPIE
;
A
#
# COMPACT_ATOMS: atom_id res chain seq x y z
N MET A 1 -17.11 -5.24 10.81
CA MET A 1 -16.66 -4.67 9.52
C MET A 1 -16.46 -3.18 9.78
N GLU A 2 -15.23 -2.65 9.72
CA GLU A 2 -15.05 -1.19 9.87
C GLU A 2 -15.89 -0.50 8.78
N SER A 3 -16.68 0.50 9.18
CA SER A 3 -17.43 1.28 8.20
C SER A 3 -16.47 2.15 7.40
N PHE A 4 -16.79 2.39 6.12
CA PHE A 4 -16.02 3.29 5.27
C PHE A 4 -15.76 4.65 5.94
N LEU A 5 -16.75 5.17 6.68
CA LEU A 5 -16.65 6.44 7.40
C LEU A 5 -15.58 6.40 8.50
N ALA A 6 -15.49 5.31 9.26
CA ALA A 6 -14.46 5.17 10.29
C ALA A 6 -13.06 5.18 9.68
N MET A 7 -12.86 4.45 8.57
CA MET A 7 -11.58 4.44 7.86
C MET A 7 -11.26 5.81 7.24
N TYR A 8 -12.25 6.48 6.66
CA TYR A 8 -12.09 7.82 6.09
C TYR A 8 -11.66 8.84 7.15
N SER A 9 -12.34 8.90 8.30
CA SER A 9 -11.97 9.79 9.39
C SER A 9 -10.55 9.52 9.90
N ARG A 10 -10.16 8.23 10.04
CA ARG A 10 -8.81 7.85 10.46
C ARG A 10 -7.75 8.37 9.49
N LEU A 11 -7.91 8.07 8.19
CA LEU A 11 -6.92 8.41 7.17
C LEU A 11 -6.86 9.91 6.85
N SER A 12 -7.99 10.63 6.97
CA SER A 12 -8.04 12.07 6.68
C SER A 12 -7.11 12.90 7.57
N SER A 13 -6.87 12.44 8.80
CA SER A 13 -5.92 13.09 9.72
C SER A 13 -4.44 12.93 9.34
N ARG A 14 -4.13 12.04 8.38
CA ARG A 14 -2.75 11.63 8.02
C ARG A 14 -2.38 11.98 6.58
N VAL A 15 -3.13 12.90 5.97
CA VAL A 15 -2.89 13.32 4.59
C VAL A 15 -1.61 14.13 4.51
N ILE A 16 -0.76 13.79 3.52
CA ILE A 16 0.47 14.51 3.21
C ILE A 16 0.42 15.05 1.77
N PRO A 17 1.09 16.19 1.47
CA PRO A 17 0.99 16.82 0.16
C PRO A 17 1.82 16.12 -0.93
N LYS A 18 2.83 15.34 -0.54
CA LYS A 18 3.75 14.64 -1.44
C LYS A 18 4.14 13.28 -0.86
N PRO A 19 4.47 12.28 -1.68
CA PRO A 19 4.93 11.00 -1.17
C PRO A 19 6.24 11.18 -0.42
N GLN A 20 6.45 10.34 0.62
CA GLN A 20 7.70 10.33 1.36
C GLN A 20 8.88 9.85 0.50
N ASN A 21 8.62 8.92 -0.43
CA ASN A 21 9.58 8.41 -1.40
C ASN A 21 9.04 8.55 -2.83
N TYR A 22 9.87 9.04 -3.76
CA TYR A 22 9.46 9.23 -5.16
C TYR A 22 9.38 7.92 -5.96
N ASP A 23 10.04 6.84 -5.50
CA ASP A 23 10.10 5.54 -6.20
C ASP A 23 9.02 4.55 -5.75
N VAL A 24 7.87 5.02 -5.26
CA VAL A 24 6.80 4.14 -4.73
C VAL A 24 5.82 3.70 -5.81
N VAL A 25 5.52 4.58 -6.77
CA VAL A 25 4.52 4.33 -7.83
C VAL A 25 4.91 5.02 -9.12
N ASP A 26 4.47 4.48 -10.25
CA ASP A 26 4.61 5.15 -11.54
C ASP A 26 3.74 6.42 -11.60
N HIS A 27 4.15 7.39 -12.43
CA HIS A 27 3.40 8.62 -12.65
C HIS A 27 1.97 8.39 -13.11
N LYS A 28 1.73 7.33 -13.88
CA LYS A 28 0.39 6.98 -14.40
C LYS A 28 -0.56 6.45 -13.33
N ASP A 29 -0.03 5.84 -12.28
CA ASP A 29 -0.80 5.17 -11.23
C ASP A 29 -0.76 5.97 -9.90
N LYS A 30 -0.46 7.27 -9.96
CA LYS A 30 -0.38 8.13 -8.77
C LYS A 30 -1.74 8.30 -8.10
N PRO A 31 -1.84 8.10 -6.77
CA PRO A 31 -3.06 8.40 -6.03
C PRO A 31 -3.32 9.91 -5.98
N TYR A 32 -4.59 10.28 -5.85
CA TYR A 32 -5.00 11.68 -5.64
C TYR A 32 -4.59 12.23 -4.26
N VAL A 33 -4.53 11.35 -3.27
CA VAL A 33 -4.24 11.69 -1.87
C VAL A 33 -3.11 10.79 -1.39
N TRP A 34 -2.10 11.39 -0.77
CA TRP A 34 -1.02 10.67 -0.12
C TRP A 34 -1.24 10.64 1.38
N PHE A 35 -0.83 9.54 2.02
CA PHE A 35 -0.90 9.38 3.46
C PHE A 35 0.50 9.14 4.04
N GLU A 36 0.70 9.58 5.28
CA GLU A 36 1.87 9.19 6.05
C GLU A 36 1.87 7.66 6.27
N PRO A 37 3.00 6.96 6.08
CA PRO A 37 3.09 5.53 6.36
C PRO A 37 2.90 5.27 7.86
N SER A 38 1.74 4.74 8.23
CA SER A 38 1.40 4.57 9.65
C SER A 38 0.48 3.40 9.97
N ASP A 39 -0.52 3.12 9.12
CA ASP A 39 -1.47 2.03 9.36
C ASP A 39 -0.97 0.76 8.68
N VAL A 40 -0.98 -0.36 9.40
CA VAL A 40 -0.62 -1.67 8.87
C VAL A 40 -1.87 -2.51 8.69
N TRP A 41 -2.09 -3.03 7.47
CA TRP A 41 -3.26 -3.82 7.13
C TRP A 41 -2.87 -5.24 6.75
N GLN A 42 -3.61 -6.22 7.27
CA GLN A 42 -3.48 -7.61 6.88
C GLN A 42 -4.34 -7.87 5.66
N LEU A 43 -3.70 -8.22 4.55
CA LEU A 43 -4.33 -8.58 3.29
C LEU A 43 -4.16 -10.08 3.01
N GLN A 44 -5.09 -10.64 2.24
CA GLN A 44 -4.99 -11.99 1.67
C GLN A 44 -5.08 -11.91 0.14
N GLY A 45 -4.25 -12.69 -0.56
CA GLY A 45 -4.23 -12.81 -2.00
C GLY A 45 -3.06 -13.69 -2.46
N ASP A 46 -3.02 -14.02 -3.75
CA ASP A 46 -1.92 -14.77 -4.36
C ASP A 46 -0.88 -13.82 -4.93
N LEU A 47 0.39 -14.22 -4.94
CA LEU A 47 1.49 -13.39 -5.46
C LEU A 47 1.67 -13.58 -6.97
N GLU A 48 1.82 -12.47 -7.69
CA GLU A 48 2.08 -12.45 -9.14
C GLU A 48 3.17 -11.43 -9.49
N ILE A 49 3.93 -11.72 -10.54
CA ILE A 49 4.91 -10.80 -11.12
C ILE A 49 4.18 -9.65 -11.83
N SER A 50 4.45 -8.42 -11.43
CA SER A 50 3.78 -7.22 -11.93
C SER A 50 4.75 -6.24 -12.56
N THR A 51 4.38 -5.72 -13.72
CA THR A 51 5.11 -4.64 -14.41
C THR A 51 4.82 -3.25 -13.82
N LYS A 52 3.76 -3.12 -13.00
CA LYS A 52 3.33 -1.84 -12.43
C LYS A 52 3.83 -1.60 -11.01
N HIS A 53 3.84 -2.67 -10.21
CA HIS A 53 4.23 -2.58 -8.81
C HIS A 53 5.75 -2.72 -8.65
N ARG A 54 6.30 -2.00 -7.68
CA ARG A 54 7.75 -1.93 -7.43
C ARG A 54 8.21 -2.79 -6.25
N ALA A 55 7.28 -3.41 -5.52
CA ALA A 55 7.59 -4.27 -4.39
C ALA A 55 8.49 -5.43 -4.84
N ALA A 56 9.57 -5.69 -4.10
CA ALA A 56 10.56 -6.73 -4.41
C ALA A 56 11.17 -6.69 -5.83
N ARG A 57 11.10 -5.54 -6.53
CA ARG A 57 11.76 -5.36 -7.83
C ARG A 57 13.27 -5.57 -7.69
N GLY A 58 13.86 -6.34 -8.59
CA GLY A 58 15.27 -6.71 -8.56
C GLY A 58 15.60 -7.94 -7.72
N LEU A 59 14.66 -8.43 -6.89
CA LEU A 59 14.85 -9.65 -6.09
C LEU A 59 14.39 -10.91 -6.84
N VAL A 60 13.26 -10.85 -7.52
CA VAL A 60 12.69 -11.98 -8.28
C VAL A 60 12.84 -11.79 -9.79
N ASP A 61 12.63 -10.56 -10.27
CA ASP A 61 12.81 -10.15 -11.68
C ASP A 61 13.59 -8.83 -11.69
N TYR A 62 14.52 -8.65 -12.64
CA TYR A 62 15.39 -7.49 -12.71
C TYR A 62 14.63 -6.17 -12.91
N VAL A 63 13.47 -6.22 -13.57
CA VAL A 63 12.69 -5.04 -13.96
C VAL A 63 11.32 -5.00 -13.27
N LYS A 64 10.69 -6.16 -13.08
CA LYS A 64 9.32 -6.28 -12.57
C LYS A 64 9.32 -6.44 -11.04
N GLY A 65 8.27 -5.95 -10.39
CA GLY A 65 8.02 -6.21 -8.97
C GLY A 65 6.96 -7.29 -8.77
N LEU A 66 6.42 -7.36 -7.55
CA LEU A 66 5.37 -8.27 -7.15
C LEU A 66 4.07 -7.51 -6.84
N SER A 67 2.95 -8.16 -7.11
CA SER A 67 1.60 -7.71 -6.78
C SER A 67 0.81 -8.85 -6.13
N LEU A 68 -0.31 -8.50 -5.51
CA LEU A 68 -1.32 -9.45 -5.07
C LEU A 68 -2.45 -9.54 -6.11
N CYS A 69 -2.87 -10.75 -6.46
CA CYS A 69 -4.07 -11.02 -7.26
C CYS A 69 -5.30 -11.01 -6.33
N TYR A 70 -6.32 -10.23 -6.71
CA TYR A 70 -7.58 -10.12 -5.96
C TYR A 70 -7.40 -9.87 -4.44
N PRO A 71 -6.63 -8.83 -4.04
CA PRO A 71 -6.32 -8.58 -2.64
C PRO A 71 -7.59 -8.29 -1.85
N ARG A 72 -7.74 -8.96 -0.70
CA ARG A 72 -8.85 -8.75 0.24
C ARG A 72 -8.31 -8.27 1.59
N LEU A 73 -8.90 -7.18 2.09
CA LEU A 73 -8.61 -6.69 3.44
C LEU A 73 -9.25 -7.63 4.47
N ILE A 74 -8.41 -8.22 5.33
CA ILE A 74 -8.87 -9.10 6.41
C ILE A 74 -9.10 -8.30 7.68
N ARG A 75 -8.10 -7.53 8.09
CA ARG A 75 -8.15 -6.67 9.29
C ARG A 75 -7.07 -5.62 9.30
N VAL A 76 -7.26 -4.59 10.12
CA VAL A 76 -6.23 -3.65 10.54
C VAL A 76 -5.37 -4.29 11.63
N ARG A 77 -4.06 -4.01 11.63
CA ARG A 77 -3.09 -4.51 12.61
C ARG A 77 -2.60 -3.34 13.46
N GLU A 78 -3.34 -3.06 14.53
CA GLU A 78 -2.96 -2.05 15.53
C GLU A 78 -1.72 -2.44 16.34
N ASP A 79 -1.40 -3.74 16.34
CA ASP A 79 -0.24 -4.32 17.01
C ASP A 79 1.07 -4.18 16.23
N LYS A 80 1.07 -3.56 15.04
CA LYS A 80 2.24 -3.46 14.16
C LYS A 80 2.49 -2.03 13.69
N LYS A 81 3.77 -1.69 13.52
CA LYS A 81 4.21 -0.45 12.86
C LYS A 81 4.82 -0.73 11.48
N PRO A 82 4.86 0.26 10.56
CA PRO A 82 5.36 0.06 9.19
C PRO A 82 6.82 -0.39 9.04
N ILE A 83 7.66 -0.22 10.07
CA ILE A 83 9.10 -0.50 10.03
C ILE A 83 9.45 -1.80 10.81
N GLU A 84 8.48 -2.42 11.49
CA GLU A 84 8.64 -3.64 12.29
C GLU A 84 8.45 -4.93 11.47
#